data_AF-A0A6B2CEC0-F1
#
_entry.id   AF-A0A6B2CEC0-F1
#
_cell.length_a   1.000
_cell.length_b   1.000
_cell.length_c   1.000
_cell.angle_alpha   90.00
_cell.angle_beta   90.00
_cell.angle_gamma   90.00
#
_symmetry.space_group_name_H-M   'P 1'
#
loop_
_entity.id
_entity.type
_entity.pdbx_description
1 polymer ?
#
loop_
_entity_poly.entity_id
_entity_poly.type
_entity_poly.pdbx_seq_one_letter_code
_entity_poly.pdbx_strand_id
1 'polypeptide(L)'
;AGFGRGDVVVYCTGVFHCVVHRVVDAGGGFVVAKGDYNPAPDPPMPLSEVKYRVVASIPLEVWLPALLLFLSSAFIPFWDLRRLLEPFNLEASLFVFFILIYVVFTAVYVVRQPPFKTVLSAPTVELKGYDLSGDYRSLTLKYTLLNTSFTGVESCSIVGERFNTACPRAVIQGGEVTVTIPGSVYEELYSEGLNYFYVNMTLRLDKGVLIGYYPIHFTLERPFVAIVNHTLIVNNTLPAPLRGVSVNLTYVNETWMGLTHIIESRETYLNVSVPPLSEFKLDLCGPQTYVYVVVSYKYSGEEVVWAGRDYGCNQTRA
;
A
#
# COMPACT_ATOMS: atom_id res chain seq x y z
N ALA A 1 42.62 21.89 28.94
CA ALA A 1 41.99 20.64 28.45
C ALA A 1 40.56 20.97 28.05
N GLY A 2 40.20 20.80 26.78
CA GLY A 2 38.86 21.10 26.28
C GLY A 2 37.89 19.94 26.50
N PHE A 3 36.59 20.22 26.41
CA PHE A 3 35.55 19.19 26.33
C PHE A 3 35.39 18.77 24.86
N GLY A 4 35.32 17.47 24.62
CA GLY A 4 35.14 16.90 23.29
C GLY A 4 33.78 16.24 23.14
N ARG A 5 33.37 16.05 21.87
CA ARG A 5 32.20 15.24 21.55
C ARG A 5 32.34 13.84 22.16
N GLY A 6 31.29 13.38 22.84
CA GLY A 6 31.24 12.09 23.52
C GLY A 6 31.61 12.12 25.00
N ASP A 7 32.28 13.18 25.48
CA ASP A 7 32.55 13.39 26.89
C ASP A 7 31.24 13.46 27.68
N VAL A 8 31.22 12.89 28.88
CA VAL A 8 30.11 13.09 29.83
C VAL A 8 30.52 14.22 30.77
N VAL A 9 29.68 15.23 30.88
CA VAL A 9 29.98 16.46 31.63
C VAL A 9 28.89 16.76 32.64
N VAL A 10 29.30 17.39 33.73
CA VAL A 10 28.40 17.96 34.73
C VAL A 10 28.40 19.47 34.53
N TYR A 11 27.26 20.03 34.15
CA TYR A 11 27.06 21.47 34.05
C TYR A 11 25.97 21.91 35.03
N CYS A 12 26.05 23.15 35.50
CA CYS A 12 25.12 23.68 36.48
C CYS A 12 24.54 25.01 36.01
N THR A 13 23.22 25.08 35.92
CA THR A 13 22.46 26.29 35.57
C THR A 13 22.08 27.13 36.79
N GLY A 14 22.38 26.65 37.99
CA GLY A 14 22.19 27.34 39.26
C GLY A 14 22.88 26.61 40.42
N VAL A 15 22.69 27.10 41.65
CA VAL A 15 23.35 26.54 42.85
C VAL A 15 22.92 25.10 43.15
N PHE A 16 21.66 24.76 42.85
CA PHE A 16 21.08 23.45 43.13
C PHE A 16 20.70 22.66 41.87
N HIS A 17 20.98 23.21 40.69
CA HIS A 17 20.60 22.60 39.41
C HIS A 17 21.83 22.24 38.61
N CYS A 18 22.31 21.01 38.84
CA CYS A 18 23.39 20.41 38.07
C CYS A 18 22.87 19.18 37.33
N VAL A 19 23.29 19.02 36.08
CA VAL A 19 22.84 17.96 35.18
C VAL A 19 24.05 17.26 34.60
N VAL A 20 23.94 15.94 34.43
CA VAL A 20 24.99 15.09 33.87
C VAL A 20 24.57 14.58 32.50
N HIS A 21 25.15 15.11 31.44
CA HIS A 21 24.77 14.78 30.06
C HIS A 21 26.01 14.56 29.18
N ARG A 22 25.80 13.97 28.00
CA ARG A 22 26.86 13.71 27.03
C ARG A 22 27.00 14.86 26.06
N VAL A 23 28.23 15.31 25.83
CA VAL A 23 28.54 16.35 24.86
C VAL A 23 28.27 15.84 23.45
N VAL A 24 27.36 16.53 22.76
CA VAL A 24 27.05 16.30 21.35
C VAL A 24 27.94 17.16 20.47
N ASP A 25 28.23 18.38 20.90
CA ASP A 25 29.10 19.31 20.19
C ASP A 25 29.80 20.28 21.16
N ALA A 26 30.99 20.73 20.79
CA ALA A 26 31.78 21.69 21.57
C ALA A 26 32.60 22.58 20.64
N GLY A 27 32.35 23.89 20.70
CA GLY A 27 32.97 24.85 19.79
C GLY A 27 32.55 26.28 20.11
N GLY A 28 33.37 27.25 19.70
CA GLY A 28 33.02 28.68 19.82
C GLY A 28 32.80 29.20 21.24
N GLY A 29 33.35 28.54 22.26
CA GLY A 29 33.16 28.92 23.67
C GLY A 29 31.95 28.30 24.36
N PHE A 30 31.21 27.43 23.65
CA PHE A 30 30.00 26.77 24.12
C PHE A 30 30.10 25.25 24.01
N VAL A 31 29.24 24.58 24.77
CA VAL A 31 29.05 23.13 24.76
C VAL A 31 27.56 22.86 24.57
N VAL A 32 27.24 21.90 23.72
CA VAL A 32 25.90 21.36 23.57
C VAL A 32 25.92 19.95 24.12
N ALA A 33 25.14 19.69 25.16
CA ALA A 33 24.99 18.35 25.71
C ALA A 33 23.59 17.80 25.46
N LYS A 34 23.45 16.50 25.69
CA LYS A 34 22.19 15.78 25.57
C LYS A 34 22.20 14.62 26.55
N GLY A 35 21.12 14.45 27.30
CA GLY A 35 20.92 13.24 28.09
C GLY A 35 20.79 12.02 27.18
N ASP A 36 21.44 10.91 27.56
CA ASP A 36 21.45 9.68 26.74
C ASP A 36 20.02 9.15 26.45
N TYR A 37 19.03 9.54 27.26
CA TYR A 37 17.61 9.19 27.12
C TYR A 37 16.71 10.36 26.69
N ASN A 38 17.25 11.55 26.46
CA ASN A 38 16.46 12.69 25.98
C ASN A 38 16.29 12.61 24.45
N PRO A 39 15.13 13.01 23.89
CA PRO A 39 14.95 13.02 22.44
C PRO A 39 15.73 14.16 21.77
N ALA A 40 15.84 15.31 22.44
CA ALA A 40 16.49 16.51 21.92
C ALA A 40 17.72 16.92 22.75
N PRO A 41 18.71 17.60 22.14
CA PRO A 41 19.81 18.23 22.87
C PRO A 41 19.33 19.37 23.77
N ASP A 42 20.11 19.67 24.79
CA ASP A 42 19.90 20.85 25.64
C ASP A 42 20.33 22.13 24.90
N PRO A 43 19.87 23.31 25.35
CA PRO A 43 20.37 24.58 24.85
C PRO A 43 21.90 24.70 24.98
N PRO A 44 22.59 25.37 24.04
CA PRO A 44 24.02 25.61 24.14
C PRO A 44 24.36 26.37 25.42
N MET A 45 25.37 25.90 26.16
CA MET A 45 25.81 26.49 27.42
C MET A 45 27.27 26.95 27.35
N PRO A 46 27.63 28.07 27.99
CA PRO A 46 29.01 28.54 27.98
C PRO A 46 29.93 27.58 28.74
N LEU A 47 31.19 27.49 28.32
CA LEU A 47 32.19 26.61 28.95
C LEU A 47 32.34 26.85 30.47
N SER A 48 32.06 28.06 30.95
CA SER A 48 32.10 28.44 32.38
C SER A 48 31.05 27.73 33.23
N GLU A 49 29.96 27.26 32.63
CA GLU A 49 28.88 26.52 33.32
C GLU A 49 29.17 25.03 33.43
N VAL A 50 30.08 24.51 32.61
CA VAL A 50 30.54 23.13 32.70
C VAL A 50 31.57 23.02 33.83
N LYS A 51 31.22 22.31 34.91
CA LYS A 51 32.04 22.25 36.13
C LYS A 51 32.99 21.07 36.13
N TYR A 52 32.52 19.91 35.66
CA TYR A 52 33.29 18.67 35.75
C TYR A 52 33.15 17.83 34.48
N ARG A 53 34.20 17.06 34.18
CA ARG A 53 34.15 15.96 33.22
C ARG A 53 34.12 14.65 34.00
N VAL A 54 33.16 13.80 33.68
CA VAL A 54 33.03 12.46 34.27
C VAL A 54 34.08 11.55 33.64
N VAL A 55 34.95 11.00 34.46
CA VAL A 55 36.04 10.09 34.02
C VAL A 55 35.78 8.63 34.35
N ALA A 56 34.90 8.37 35.32
CA ALA A 56 34.49 7.05 35.75
C ALA A 56 33.07 7.12 36.34
N SER A 57 32.38 5.99 36.32
CA SER A 57 31.09 5.81 37.00
C SER A 57 31.18 4.54 37.84
N ILE A 58 30.78 4.64 39.10
CA ILE A 58 30.62 3.46 39.96
C ILE A 58 29.14 3.09 39.88
N PRO A 59 28.81 1.87 39.40
CA PRO A 59 27.42 1.44 39.31
C PRO A 59 26.74 1.51 40.68
N LEU A 60 25.46 1.87 40.69
CA LEU A 60 24.66 1.96 41.92
C LEU A 60 24.67 0.62 42.67
N GLU A 61 24.67 -0.49 41.94
CA GLU A 61 24.74 -1.85 42.47
C GLU A 61 26.03 -2.15 43.24
N VAL A 62 27.07 -1.33 43.08
CA VAL A 62 28.36 -1.49 43.76
C VAL A 62 28.48 -0.54 44.94
N TRP A 63 28.31 0.77 44.71
CA TRP A 63 28.59 1.74 45.77
C TRP A 63 27.49 1.80 46.83
N LEU A 64 26.22 1.58 46.46
CA LEU A 64 25.13 1.65 47.44
C LEU A 64 25.23 0.50 48.44
N PRO A 65 25.40 -0.78 48.06
CA PRO A 65 25.64 -1.84 49.02
C PRO A 65 26.90 -1.62 49.86
N ALA A 66 27.99 -1.11 49.26
CA ALA A 66 29.22 -0.82 50.00
C ALA A 66 29.03 0.27 51.06
N LEU A 67 28.34 1.37 50.72
CA LEU A 67 28.01 2.45 51.65
C LEU A 67 27.12 1.94 52.78
N LEU A 68 26.13 1.13 52.43
CA LEU A 68 25.18 0.55 53.36
C LEU A 68 25.83 -0.45 54.33
N LEU A 69 26.78 -1.26 53.86
CA LEU A 69 27.61 -2.12 54.70
C LEU A 69 28.53 -1.31 55.61
N PHE A 70 29.11 -0.22 55.10
CA PHE A 70 29.92 0.68 55.92
C PHE A 70 29.07 1.32 57.04
N LEU A 71 27.89 1.83 56.72
CA LEU A 71 26.99 2.45 57.69
C LEU A 71 26.44 1.45 58.71
N SER A 72 26.15 0.21 58.29
CA SER A 72 25.62 -0.82 59.21
C SER A 72 26.62 -1.18 60.31
N SER A 73 27.93 -1.06 60.04
CA SER A 73 28.99 -1.27 61.03
C SER A 73 28.99 -0.26 62.18
N ALA A 74 28.33 0.89 62.01
CA ALA A 74 28.15 1.87 63.07
C ALA A 74 27.03 1.49 64.06
N PHE A 75 26.09 0.63 63.63
CA PHE A 75 24.92 0.25 64.42
C PHE A 75 24.98 -1.19 64.94
N ILE A 76 25.72 -2.06 64.25
CA ILE A 76 25.88 -3.47 64.61
C ILE A 76 27.28 -3.64 65.20
N PRO A 77 27.42 -4.13 66.45
CA PRO A 77 28.71 -4.33 67.10
C PRO A 77 29.37 -5.61 66.55
N PHE A 78 29.77 -5.60 65.28
CA PHE A 78 30.47 -6.71 64.62
C PHE A 78 31.77 -7.13 65.33
N TRP A 79 32.31 -6.23 66.16
CA TRP A 79 33.53 -6.42 66.94
C TRP A 79 33.31 -7.22 68.23
N ASP A 80 32.07 -7.41 68.68
CA ASP A 80 31.73 -8.19 69.89
C ASP A 80 30.53 -9.11 69.63
N LEU A 81 30.84 -10.32 69.17
CA LEU A 81 29.86 -11.34 68.82
C LEU A 81 28.94 -11.74 69.99
N ARG A 82 29.38 -11.53 71.24
CA ARG A 82 28.58 -11.84 72.43
C ARG A 82 27.47 -10.81 72.62
N ARG A 83 27.77 -9.53 72.40
CA ARG A 83 26.75 -8.46 72.42
C ARG A 83 25.72 -8.65 71.32
N LEU A 84 26.14 -9.14 70.16
CA LEU A 84 25.23 -9.39 69.03
C LEU A 84 24.18 -10.47 69.34
N LEU A 85 24.49 -11.41 70.25
CA LEU A 85 23.58 -12.46 70.70
C LEU A 85 22.63 -12.02 71.83
N GLU A 86 22.77 -10.79 72.34
CA GLU A 86 21.78 -10.24 73.28
C GLU A 86 20.45 -10.02 72.55
N PRO A 87 19.29 -10.34 73.15
CA PRO A 87 18.00 -10.34 72.45
C PRO A 87 17.70 -9.02 71.73
N PHE A 88 17.96 -7.89 72.40
CA PHE A 88 17.76 -6.56 71.85
C PHE A 88 18.68 -6.25 70.65
N ASN A 89 19.95 -6.62 70.75
CA ASN A 89 20.93 -6.37 69.68
C ASN A 89 20.68 -7.30 68.48
N LEU A 90 20.20 -8.52 68.71
CA LEU A 90 19.81 -9.45 67.67
C LEU A 90 18.60 -8.92 66.89
N GLU A 91 17.55 -8.48 67.58
CA GLU A 91 16.36 -7.87 66.97
C GLU A 91 16.71 -6.61 66.18
N ALA A 92 17.50 -5.70 66.76
CA ALA A 92 17.96 -4.49 66.09
C ALA A 92 18.83 -4.81 64.85
N SER A 93 19.72 -5.80 64.94
CA SER A 93 20.56 -6.22 63.82
C SER A 93 19.74 -6.83 62.68
N LEU A 94 18.75 -7.66 63.00
CA LEU A 94 17.83 -8.22 62.02
C LEU A 94 16.99 -7.13 61.34
N PHE A 95 16.47 -6.18 62.12
CA PHE A 95 15.72 -5.04 61.58
C PHE A 95 16.58 -4.22 60.61
N VAL A 96 17.79 -3.84 61.01
CA VAL A 96 18.73 -3.11 60.15
C VAL A 96 19.06 -3.90 58.88
N PHE A 97 19.28 -5.21 59.00
CA PHE A 97 19.54 -6.10 57.85
C PHE A 97 18.38 -6.12 56.84
N PHE A 98 17.14 -6.28 57.32
CA PHE A 98 15.97 -6.28 56.42
C PHE A 98 15.73 -4.92 55.78
N ILE A 99 15.93 -3.82 56.51
CA ILE A 99 15.86 -2.47 55.94
C ILE A 99 16.94 -2.26 54.89
N LEU A 100 18.17 -2.73 55.12
CA LEU A 100 19.27 -2.66 54.14
C LEU A 100 18.92 -3.40 52.85
N ILE A 101 18.43 -4.64 52.97
CA ILE A 101 17.96 -5.41 51.80
C ILE A 101 16.84 -4.66 51.09
N TYR A 102 15.87 -4.12 51.83
CA TYR A 102 14.75 -3.39 51.24
C TYR A 102 15.19 -2.12 50.50
N VAL A 103 16.12 -1.34 51.05
CA VAL A 103 16.70 -0.15 50.41
C VAL A 103 17.49 -0.52 49.16
N VAL A 104 18.33 -1.57 49.21
CA VAL A 104 19.04 -2.06 48.02
C VAL A 104 18.05 -2.54 46.97
N PHE A 105 17.05 -3.33 47.35
CA PHE A 105 16.07 -3.88 46.43
C PHE A 105 15.23 -2.77 45.77
N THR A 106 14.71 -1.82 46.55
CA THR A 106 13.94 -0.68 46.03
C THR A 106 14.78 0.23 45.14
N ALA A 107 16.01 0.55 45.53
CA ALA A 107 16.91 1.38 44.71
C ALA A 107 17.28 0.69 43.39
N VAL A 108 17.62 -0.61 43.42
CA VAL A 108 17.95 -1.37 42.20
C VAL A 108 16.71 -1.59 41.34
N TYR A 109 15.55 -1.89 41.94
CA TYR A 109 14.30 -2.12 41.22
C TYR A 109 13.83 -0.86 40.48
N VAL A 110 13.86 0.30 41.13
CA VAL A 110 13.46 1.58 40.51
C VAL A 110 14.42 1.96 39.38
N VAL A 111 15.72 1.73 39.53
CA VAL A 111 16.72 2.06 38.49
C VAL A 111 16.70 1.09 37.31
N ARG A 112 16.27 -0.16 37.52
CA ARG A 112 16.16 -1.16 36.44
C ARG A 112 14.83 -1.20 35.73
N GLN A 113 13.83 -0.42 36.17
CA GLN A 113 12.62 -0.23 35.38
C GLN A 113 13.03 0.43 34.05
N PRO A 114 12.95 -0.25 32.90
CA PRO A 114 13.16 0.43 31.64
C PRO A 114 12.14 1.58 31.58
N PRO A 115 12.53 2.78 31.12
CA PRO A 115 11.54 3.83 30.89
C PRO A 115 10.44 3.24 30.01
N PHE A 116 9.17 3.51 30.35
CA PHE A 116 8.00 3.05 29.59
C PHE A 116 8.29 3.22 28.10
N LYS A 117 8.62 2.13 27.41
CA LYS A 117 8.78 2.15 25.96
C LYS A 117 7.37 2.25 25.41
N THR A 118 6.93 3.47 25.13
CA THR A 118 5.80 3.69 24.23
C THR A 118 6.27 3.24 22.84
N VAL A 119 6.05 1.96 22.53
CA VAL A 119 6.28 1.46 21.17
C VAL A 119 5.24 2.14 20.30
N LEU A 120 5.66 3.16 19.57
CA LEU A 120 4.85 3.78 18.54
C LEU A 120 4.73 2.74 17.41
N SER A 121 3.64 1.97 17.40
CA SER A 121 3.36 1.05 16.30
C SER A 121 3.17 1.87 15.03
N ALA A 122 4.12 1.77 14.10
CA ALA A 122 4.04 2.50 12.84
C ALA A 122 2.82 2.02 12.03
N PRO A 123 2.01 2.94 11.46
CA PRO A 123 0.95 2.56 10.53
C PRO A 123 1.59 1.94 9.29
N THR A 124 1.07 0.80 8.84
CA THR A 124 1.56 0.10 7.65
C THR A 124 0.42 -0.13 6.67
N VAL A 125 0.67 0.14 5.40
CA VAL A 125 -0.26 -0.07 4.29
C VAL A 125 0.48 -0.83 3.20
N GLU A 126 -0.02 -2.01 2.84
CA GLU A 126 0.56 -2.85 1.80
C GLU A 126 -0.46 -3.11 0.70
N LEU A 127 -0.08 -2.92 -0.56
CA LEU A 127 -0.90 -3.30 -1.70
C LEU A 127 -0.82 -4.82 -1.89
N LYS A 128 -1.94 -5.51 -1.71
CA LYS A 128 -2.04 -6.96 -1.95
C LYS A 128 -2.19 -7.28 -3.43
N GLY A 129 -2.86 -6.40 -4.18
CA GLY A 129 -3.08 -6.55 -5.61
C GLY A 129 -4.30 -5.76 -6.07
N TYR A 130 -4.73 -6.04 -7.29
CA TYR A 130 -5.93 -5.44 -7.88
C TYR A 130 -6.79 -6.50 -8.55
N ASP A 131 -8.05 -6.16 -8.76
CA ASP A 131 -9.05 -6.99 -9.41
C ASP A 131 -9.86 -6.12 -10.37
N LEU A 132 -9.93 -6.52 -11.63
CA LEU A 132 -10.71 -5.82 -12.64
C LEU A 132 -12.00 -6.60 -12.86
N SER A 133 -13.13 -5.91 -12.78
CA SER A 133 -14.42 -6.54 -13.01
C SER A 133 -14.53 -7.12 -14.42
N GLY A 134 -15.29 -8.20 -14.58
CA GLY A 134 -15.50 -8.82 -15.90
C GLY A 134 -16.18 -7.90 -16.92
N ASP A 135 -16.87 -6.86 -16.46
CA ASP A 135 -17.46 -5.82 -17.32
C ASP A 135 -16.52 -4.62 -17.57
N TYR A 136 -15.29 -4.67 -17.04
CA TYR A 136 -14.24 -3.65 -17.17
C TYR A 136 -14.59 -2.26 -16.61
N ARG A 137 -15.72 -2.13 -15.92
CA ARG A 137 -16.20 -0.84 -15.40
C ARG A 137 -15.72 -0.52 -14.01
N SER A 138 -15.24 -1.50 -13.24
CA SER A 138 -14.74 -1.29 -11.90
C SER A 138 -13.40 -1.98 -11.68
N LEU A 139 -12.50 -1.24 -11.04
CA LEU A 139 -11.21 -1.72 -10.58
C LEU A 139 -11.19 -1.66 -9.06
N THR A 140 -10.93 -2.79 -8.42
CA THR A 140 -10.80 -2.89 -6.97
C THR A 140 -9.34 -3.08 -6.59
N LEU A 141 -8.77 -2.09 -5.91
CA LEU A 141 -7.44 -2.16 -5.30
C LEU A 141 -7.58 -2.73 -3.88
N LYS A 142 -6.82 -3.79 -3.58
CA LYS A 142 -6.90 -4.51 -2.30
C LYS A 142 -5.67 -4.19 -1.46
N TYR A 143 -5.87 -3.67 -0.25
CA TYR A 143 -4.81 -3.31 0.69
C TYR A 143 -4.89 -4.11 1.98
N THR A 144 -3.74 -4.34 2.60
CA THR A 144 -3.61 -4.79 3.98
C THR A 144 -3.23 -3.58 4.85
N LEU A 145 -4.06 -3.29 5.85
CA LEU A 145 -3.92 -2.14 6.72
C LEU A 145 -3.58 -2.60 8.15
N LEU A 146 -2.52 -2.05 8.72
CA LEU A 146 -2.11 -2.30 10.11
C LEU A 146 -1.98 -0.97 10.85
N ASN A 147 -2.69 -0.86 11.98
CA ASN A 147 -2.74 0.34 12.81
C ASN A 147 -3.11 1.62 12.04
N THR A 148 -3.93 1.51 11.00
CA THR A 148 -4.45 2.64 10.21
C THR A 148 -5.73 2.23 9.47
N SER A 149 -6.53 3.21 9.05
CA SER A 149 -7.73 2.99 8.24
C SER A 149 -7.91 4.09 7.21
N PHE A 150 -8.55 3.74 6.09
CA PHE A 150 -8.94 4.73 5.09
C PHE A 150 -10.10 5.58 5.60
N THR A 151 -10.00 6.89 5.36
CA THR A 151 -11.03 7.88 5.74
C THR A 151 -11.69 8.52 4.52
N GLY A 152 -11.00 8.58 3.38
CA GLY A 152 -11.53 9.18 2.17
C GLY A 152 -10.58 9.08 0.98
N VAL A 153 -11.10 9.44 -0.20
CA VAL A 153 -10.33 9.59 -1.45
C VAL A 153 -10.20 11.09 -1.71
N GLU A 154 -8.97 11.60 -1.77
CA GLU A 154 -8.72 13.03 -2.05
C GLU A 154 -8.66 13.30 -3.56
N SER A 155 -7.97 12.42 -4.29
CA SER A 155 -7.88 12.50 -5.75
C SER A 155 -7.78 11.11 -6.37
N CYS A 156 -8.35 10.97 -7.57
CA CYS A 156 -8.26 9.76 -8.35
C CYS A 156 -8.29 10.14 -9.83
N SER A 157 -7.30 9.65 -10.57
CA SER A 157 -7.16 9.88 -12.01
C SER A 157 -6.64 8.62 -12.69
N ILE A 158 -7.11 8.42 -13.92
CA ILE A 158 -6.71 7.35 -14.82
C ILE A 158 -5.85 8.00 -15.89
N VAL A 159 -4.61 7.56 -15.97
CA VAL A 159 -3.57 8.15 -16.80
C VAL A 159 -3.13 7.13 -17.84
N GLY A 160 -3.27 7.48 -19.11
CA GLY A 160 -2.64 6.79 -20.24
C GLY A 160 -1.52 7.64 -20.83
N GLU A 161 -1.04 7.28 -22.01
CA GLU A 161 0.01 8.06 -22.69
C GLU A 161 -0.50 9.42 -23.16
N ARG A 162 -1.75 9.50 -23.63
CA ARG A 162 -2.34 10.71 -24.21
C ARG A 162 -3.54 11.29 -23.47
N PHE A 163 -3.99 10.60 -22.42
CA PHE A 163 -5.13 11.04 -21.63
C PHE A 163 -4.84 11.04 -20.14
N ASN A 164 -5.54 11.95 -19.46
CA ASN A 164 -5.63 11.99 -18.01
C ASN A 164 -7.08 12.32 -17.65
N THR A 165 -7.82 11.31 -17.20
CA THR A 165 -9.24 11.42 -16.90
C THR A 165 -9.48 11.19 -15.42
N ALA A 166 -10.21 12.09 -14.76
CA ALA A 166 -10.61 11.90 -13.37
C ALA A 166 -11.52 10.67 -13.21
N CYS A 167 -11.35 9.93 -12.11
CA CYS A 167 -12.23 8.81 -11.81
C CYS A 167 -13.65 9.32 -11.53
N PRO A 168 -14.70 8.85 -12.24
CA PRO A 168 -16.08 9.29 -12.00
C PRO A 168 -16.56 9.01 -10.58
N ARG A 169 -16.11 7.90 -9.99
CA ARG A 169 -16.46 7.49 -8.64
C ARG A 169 -15.37 6.60 -8.06
N ALA A 170 -15.09 6.81 -6.77
CA ALA A 170 -14.23 5.94 -5.97
C ALA A 170 -14.92 5.65 -4.64
N VAL A 171 -14.97 4.39 -4.23
CA VAL A 171 -15.65 3.91 -3.01
C VAL A 171 -14.66 3.11 -2.19
N ILE A 172 -14.60 3.40 -0.89
CA ILE A 172 -13.77 2.70 0.09
C ILE A 172 -14.64 1.73 0.87
N GLN A 173 -14.21 0.47 0.97
CA GLN A 173 -14.84 -0.55 1.81
C GLN A 173 -13.74 -1.28 2.60
N GLY A 174 -13.50 -0.83 3.83
CA GLY A 174 -12.45 -1.40 4.67
C GLY A 174 -11.07 -1.20 4.08
N GLY A 175 -10.39 -2.29 3.71
CA GLY A 175 -9.08 -2.29 3.05
C GLY A 175 -9.14 -2.26 1.52
N GLU A 176 -10.32 -2.13 0.93
CA GLU A 176 -10.51 -2.16 -0.53
C GLU A 176 -10.97 -0.79 -1.06
N VAL A 177 -10.44 -0.42 -2.21
CA VAL A 177 -10.82 0.81 -2.92
C VAL A 177 -11.28 0.46 -4.32
N THR A 178 -12.57 0.63 -4.58
CA THR A 178 -13.17 0.39 -5.88
C THR A 178 -13.31 1.69 -6.65
N VAL A 179 -12.70 1.74 -7.82
CA VAL A 179 -12.70 2.87 -8.75
C VAL A 179 -13.54 2.52 -9.97
N THR A 180 -14.44 3.41 -10.37
CA THR A 180 -15.18 3.29 -11.63
C THR A 180 -14.32 3.77 -12.79
N ILE A 181 -14.25 3.00 -13.86
CA ILE A 181 -13.51 3.33 -15.08
C ILE A 181 -14.51 3.78 -16.16
N PRO A 182 -14.35 4.98 -16.73
CA PRO A 182 -15.21 5.43 -17.81
C PRO A 182 -14.88 4.69 -19.12
N GLY A 183 -15.90 4.31 -19.89
CA GLY A 183 -15.73 3.56 -21.15
C GLY A 183 -14.88 4.30 -22.20
N SER A 184 -14.82 5.64 -22.14
CA SER A 184 -13.98 6.46 -23.02
C SER A 184 -12.49 6.14 -22.90
N VAL A 185 -12.03 5.70 -21.72
CA VAL A 185 -10.62 5.27 -21.52
C VAL A 185 -10.30 4.08 -22.41
N TYR A 186 -11.20 3.10 -22.51
CA TYR A 186 -10.98 1.93 -23.34
C TYR A 186 -11.06 2.23 -24.83
N GLU A 187 -11.88 3.21 -25.25
CA GLU A 187 -11.90 3.66 -26.65
C GLU A 187 -10.52 4.20 -27.07
N GLU A 188 -9.89 4.99 -26.21
CA GLU A 188 -8.58 5.59 -26.49
C GLU A 188 -7.47 4.53 -26.45
N LEU A 189 -7.42 3.70 -25.40
CA LEU A 189 -6.46 2.61 -25.29
C LEU A 189 -6.54 1.65 -26.49
N TYR A 190 -7.76 1.32 -26.92
CA TYR A 190 -7.99 0.47 -28.09
C TYR A 190 -7.49 1.11 -29.39
N SER A 191 -7.71 2.42 -29.56
CA SER A 191 -7.24 3.14 -30.74
C SER A 191 -5.72 3.16 -30.87
N GLU A 192 -5.01 3.04 -29.74
CA GLU A 192 -3.54 3.03 -29.66
C GLU A 192 -2.96 1.61 -29.55
N GLY A 193 -3.80 0.58 -29.46
CA GLY A 193 -3.35 -0.81 -29.29
C GLY A 193 -2.73 -1.09 -27.91
N LEU A 194 -3.05 -0.28 -26.91
CA LEU A 194 -2.55 -0.40 -25.54
C LEU A 194 -3.45 -1.30 -24.70
N ASN A 195 -2.85 -2.09 -23.83
CA ASN A 195 -3.50 -3.04 -22.92
C ASN A 195 -3.22 -2.75 -21.43
N TYR A 196 -2.81 -1.53 -21.13
CA TYR A 196 -2.57 -1.07 -19.77
C TYR A 196 -2.90 0.42 -19.61
N PHE A 197 -3.18 0.82 -18.38
CA PHE A 197 -3.27 2.22 -17.96
C PHE A 197 -2.76 2.36 -16.53
N TYR A 198 -2.50 3.58 -16.09
CA TYR A 198 -2.11 3.87 -14.72
C TYR A 198 -3.27 4.45 -13.93
N VAL A 199 -3.39 4.07 -12.67
CA VAL A 199 -4.29 4.72 -11.71
C VAL A 199 -3.46 5.50 -10.72
N ASN A 200 -3.59 6.82 -10.79
CA ASN A 200 -2.99 7.75 -9.85
C ASN A 200 -4.02 8.15 -8.81
N MET A 201 -3.74 7.89 -7.55
CA MET A 201 -4.70 8.06 -6.47
C MET A 201 -4.04 8.58 -5.20
N THR A 202 -4.72 9.53 -4.55
CA THR A 202 -4.37 10.02 -3.22
C THR A 202 -5.47 9.63 -2.25
N LEU A 203 -5.14 8.76 -1.30
CA LEU A 203 -6.04 8.24 -0.28
C LEU A 203 -5.70 8.85 1.08
N ARG A 204 -6.72 9.33 1.78
CA ARG A 204 -6.56 9.88 3.12
C ARG A 204 -6.71 8.78 4.16
N LEU A 205 -5.75 8.68 5.05
CA LEU A 205 -5.76 7.76 6.19
C LEU A 205 -5.98 8.54 7.49
N ASP A 206 -6.36 7.84 8.55
CA ASP A 206 -6.48 8.39 9.90
C ASP A 206 -5.17 9.01 10.43
N LYS A 207 -4.03 8.44 10.02
CA LYS A 207 -2.67 8.84 10.48
C LYS A 207 -1.77 9.37 9.36
N GLY A 208 -2.30 9.67 8.17
CA GLY A 208 -1.47 10.15 7.06
C GLY A 208 -2.17 10.15 5.70
N VAL A 209 -1.39 10.11 4.62
CA VAL A 209 -1.87 10.09 3.24
C VAL A 209 -1.09 9.02 2.47
N LEU A 210 -1.78 8.23 1.64
CA LEU A 210 -1.17 7.30 0.70
C LEU A 210 -1.28 7.90 -0.71
N ILE A 211 -0.14 8.05 -1.37
CA ILE A 211 -0.05 8.46 -2.77
C ILE A 211 0.39 7.23 -3.56
N GLY A 212 -0.48 6.77 -4.45
CA GLY A 212 -0.29 5.55 -5.23
C GLY A 212 -0.32 5.82 -6.73
N TYR A 213 0.57 5.15 -7.46
CA TYR A 213 0.61 5.17 -8.92
C TYR A 213 0.72 3.73 -9.42
N TYR A 214 -0.41 3.16 -9.86
CA TYR A 214 -0.53 1.72 -10.08
C TYR A 214 -0.70 1.38 -11.56
N PRO A 215 0.20 0.59 -12.17
CA PRO A 215 0.00 0.05 -13.51
C PRO A 215 -1.05 -1.06 -13.47
N ILE A 216 -2.08 -0.93 -14.30
CA ILE A 216 -3.17 -1.89 -14.42
C ILE A 216 -3.08 -2.51 -15.81
N HIS A 217 -2.75 -3.79 -15.85
CA HIS A 217 -2.70 -4.59 -17.08
C HIS A 217 -3.98 -5.40 -17.22
N PHE A 218 -4.46 -5.52 -18.45
CA PHE A 218 -5.62 -6.33 -18.82
C PHE A 218 -5.42 -6.98 -20.19
N THR A 219 -6.22 -8.00 -20.49
CA THR A 219 -6.15 -8.72 -21.76
C THR A 219 -7.37 -8.37 -22.60
N LEU A 220 -7.13 -7.89 -23.82
CA LEU A 220 -8.20 -7.64 -24.79
C LEU A 220 -8.35 -8.85 -25.71
N GLU A 221 -9.47 -9.56 -25.59
CA GLU A 221 -9.81 -10.62 -26.52
C GLU A 221 -10.35 -10.03 -27.83
N ARG A 222 -9.97 -10.61 -28.95
CA ARG A 222 -10.44 -10.19 -30.27
C ARG A 222 -11.94 -10.51 -30.43
N PRO A 223 -12.74 -9.58 -31.01
CA PRO A 223 -14.14 -9.86 -31.35
C PRO A 223 -14.26 -11.11 -32.22
N PHE A 224 -15.29 -11.91 -31.97
CA PHE A 224 -15.54 -13.12 -32.76
C PHE A 224 -16.72 -12.93 -33.71
N VAL A 225 -16.60 -13.54 -34.89
CA VAL A 225 -17.65 -13.57 -35.90
C VAL A 225 -17.93 -15.03 -36.23
N ALA A 226 -19.19 -15.42 -36.17
CA ALA A 226 -19.63 -16.79 -36.46
C ALA A 226 -21.04 -16.78 -37.05
N ILE A 227 -21.38 -17.86 -37.77
CA ILE A 227 -22.75 -18.14 -38.18
C ILE A 227 -23.26 -19.31 -37.34
N VAL A 228 -24.36 -19.09 -36.62
CA VAL A 228 -25.00 -20.08 -35.76
C VAL A 228 -26.48 -20.10 -36.09
N ASN A 229 -27.02 -21.27 -36.47
CA ASN A 229 -28.43 -21.47 -36.82
C ASN A 229 -28.95 -20.41 -37.81
N HIS A 230 -28.25 -20.24 -38.94
CA HIS A 230 -28.59 -19.25 -39.97
C HIS A 230 -28.60 -17.79 -39.51
N THR A 231 -28.00 -17.49 -38.36
CA THR A 231 -27.83 -16.12 -37.86
C THR A 231 -26.35 -15.78 -37.84
N LEU A 232 -25.98 -14.66 -38.48
CA LEU A 232 -24.67 -14.05 -38.31
C LEU A 232 -24.61 -13.41 -36.92
N ILE A 233 -23.60 -13.81 -36.14
CA ILE A 233 -23.32 -13.26 -34.82
C ILE A 233 -21.95 -12.58 -34.88
N VAL A 234 -21.94 -11.27 -34.65
CA VAL A 234 -20.74 -10.48 -34.40
C VAL A 234 -20.72 -10.16 -32.92
N ASN A 235 -19.88 -10.84 -32.15
CA ASN A 235 -19.78 -10.61 -30.72
C ASN A 235 -18.60 -9.69 -30.40
N ASN A 236 -18.93 -8.55 -29.79
CA ASN A 236 -17.95 -7.60 -29.30
C ASN A 236 -17.50 -8.00 -27.89
N THR A 237 -16.32 -8.60 -27.80
CA THR A 237 -15.64 -8.95 -26.54
C THR A 237 -14.96 -7.76 -25.89
N LEU A 238 -14.98 -6.58 -26.51
CA LEU A 238 -14.26 -5.40 -26.04
C LEU A 238 -15.10 -4.56 -25.08
N PRO A 239 -14.45 -3.88 -24.12
CA PRO A 239 -15.10 -2.91 -23.23
C PRO A 239 -15.38 -1.55 -23.91
N ALA A 240 -15.07 -1.43 -25.20
CA ALA A 240 -15.34 -0.28 -26.05
C ALA A 240 -16.29 -0.66 -27.19
N PRO A 241 -17.10 0.27 -27.73
CA PRO A 241 -17.95 0.00 -28.88
C PRO A 241 -17.12 -0.31 -30.12
N LEU A 242 -17.44 -1.41 -30.79
CA LEU A 242 -16.83 -1.77 -32.07
C LEU A 242 -17.49 -0.95 -33.18
N ARG A 243 -16.81 0.10 -33.63
CA ARG A 243 -17.31 1.01 -34.68
C ARG A 243 -16.84 0.59 -36.06
N GLY A 244 -17.66 0.90 -37.07
CA GLY A 244 -17.28 0.70 -38.48
C GLY A 244 -17.35 -0.75 -38.92
N VAL A 245 -18.27 -1.54 -38.34
CA VAL A 245 -18.51 -2.91 -38.82
C VAL A 245 -19.31 -2.81 -40.12
N SER A 246 -18.75 -3.35 -41.20
CA SER A 246 -19.42 -3.51 -42.50
C SER A 246 -19.77 -4.98 -42.72
N VAL A 247 -21.01 -5.22 -43.13
CA VAL A 247 -21.53 -6.55 -43.44
C VAL A 247 -22.05 -6.56 -44.87
N ASN A 248 -21.36 -7.30 -45.72
CA ASN A 248 -21.71 -7.49 -47.12
C ASN A 248 -22.30 -8.89 -47.32
N LEU A 249 -23.52 -8.93 -47.85
CA LEU A 249 -24.26 -10.16 -48.12
C LEU A 249 -24.35 -10.37 -49.63
N THR A 250 -23.96 -11.55 -50.09
CA THR A 250 -24.12 -11.96 -51.49
C THR A 250 -24.98 -13.21 -51.54
N TYR A 251 -26.19 -13.08 -52.06
CA TYR A 251 -27.11 -14.20 -52.23
C TYR A 251 -26.89 -14.88 -53.57
N VAL A 252 -26.70 -16.19 -53.54
CA VAL A 252 -26.35 -16.98 -54.72
C VAL A 252 -27.32 -18.15 -54.87
N ASN A 253 -27.78 -18.36 -56.10
CA ASN A 253 -28.45 -19.60 -56.48
C ASN A 253 -27.50 -20.50 -57.25
N GLU A 254 -27.46 -21.77 -56.84
CA GLU A 254 -26.81 -22.82 -57.63
C GLU A 254 -27.84 -23.47 -58.54
N THR A 255 -27.48 -23.58 -59.82
CA THR A 255 -28.24 -24.41 -60.76
C THR A 255 -27.89 -25.88 -60.54
N TRP A 256 -28.73 -26.77 -61.05
CA TRP A 256 -28.54 -28.22 -61.02
C TRP A 256 -27.24 -28.71 -61.70
N MET A 257 -26.59 -27.88 -62.52
CA MET A 257 -25.28 -28.14 -63.13
C MET A 257 -24.10 -27.59 -62.31
N GLY A 258 -24.33 -27.01 -61.13
CA GLY A 258 -23.30 -26.38 -60.30
C GLY A 258 -22.86 -24.99 -60.77
N LEU A 259 -23.54 -24.40 -61.76
CA LEU A 259 -23.28 -23.00 -62.16
C LEU A 259 -23.93 -22.06 -61.14
N THR A 260 -23.13 -21.15 -60.59
CA THR A 260 -23.55 -20.13 -59.62
C THR A 260 -24.10 -18.90 -60.35
N HIS A 261 -25.34 -18.53 -60.08
CA HIS A 261 -25.91 -17.24 -60.49
C HIS A 261 -26.02 -16.33 -59.26
N ILE A 262 -25.27 -15.23 -59.27
CA ILE A 262 -25.41 -14.17 -58.28
C ILE A 262 -26.76 -13.49 -58.54
N ILE A 263 -27.66 -13.57 -57.57
CA ILE A 263 -29.01 -13.01 -57.70
C ILE A 263 -29.01 -11.58 -57.22
N GLU A 264 -28.40 -11.34 -56.05
CA GLU A 264 -28.40 -10.07 -55.37
C GLU A 264 -27.12 -9.95 -54.53
N SER A 265 -26.31 -8.93 -54.79
CA SER A 265 -25.26 -8.50 -53.87
C SER A 265 -25.74 -7.23 -53.18
N ARG A 266 -25.82 -7.26 -51.84
CA ARG A 266 -26.28 -6.12 -51.06
C ARG A 266 -25.28 -5.79 -49.98
N GLU A 267 -24.79 -4.55 -49.99
CA GLU A 267 -24.20 -3.95 -48.79
C GLU A 267 -25.36 -3.60 -47.86
N THR A 268 -25.69 -4.54 -46.98
CA THR A 268 -26.92 -4.42 -46.18
C THR A 268 -26.69 -3.54 -44.96
N TYR A 269 -25.48 -3.53 -44.41
CA TYR A 269 -25.15 -2.72 -43.23
C TYR A 269 -23.74 -2.13 -43.31
N LEU A 270 -23.67 -0.81 -43.46
CA LEU A 270 -22.44 -0.02 -43.42
C LEU A 270 -22.35 0.72 -42.07
N ASN A 271 -21.16 0.70 -41.47
CA ASN A 271 -20.85 1.42 -40.23
C ASN A 271 -21.75 1.05 -39.03
N VAL A 272 -22.03 -0.23 -38.83
CA VAL A 272 -22.70 -0.69 -37.61
C VAL A 272 -21.77 -0.47 -36.42
N SER A 273 -22.32 0.08 -35.34
CA SER A 273 -21.64 0.18 -34.05
C SER A 273 -22.18 -0.89 -33.12
N VAL A 274 -21.36 -1.89 -32.80
CA VAL A 274 -21.73 -2.93 -31.82
C VAL A 274 -21.39 -2.43 -30.42
N PRO A 275 -22.34 -2.33 -29.48
CA PRO A 275 -22.06 -1.86 -28.12
C PRO A 275 -20.99 -2.72 -27.41
N PRO A 276 -20.35 -2.20 -26.35
CA PRO A 276 -19.38 -2.96 -25.56
C PRO A 276 -19.99 -4.25 -24.99
N LEU A 277 -19.20 -5.34 -24.97
CA LEU A 277 -19.58 -6.62 -24.35
C LEU A 277 -20.96 -7.13 -24.81
N SER A 278 -21.27 -6.94 -26.08
CA SER A 278 -22.58 -7.24 -26.65
C SER A 278 -22.47 -7.86 -28.05
N GLU A 279 -23.56 -8.46 -28.50
CA GLU A 279 -23.64 -9.14 -29.77
C GLU A 279 -24.56 -8.41 -30.76
N PHE A 280 -24.12 -8.31 -32.01
CA PHE A 280 -24.95 -7.96 -33.14
C PHE A 280 -25.39 -9.23 -33.85
N LYS A 281 -26.70 -9.35 -34.08
CA LYS A 281 -27.31 -10.51 -34.74
C LYS A 281 -27.99 -10.07 -36.03
N LEU A 282 -27.77 -10.84 -37.08
CA LEU A 282 -28.45 -10.67 -38.35
C LEU A 282 -28.91 -12.03 -38.88
N ASP A 283 -30.21 -12.15 -39.11
CA ASP A 283 -30.79 -13.33 -39.73
C ASP A 283 -30.38 -13.41 -41.20
N LEU A 284 -29.87 -14.58 -41.61
CA LEU A 284 -29.40 -14.86 -42.96
C LEU A 284 -30.43 -15.63 -43.79
N CYS A 285 -31.59 -15.98 -43.22
CA CYS A 285 -32.63 -16.70 -43.94
C CYS A 285 -33.12 -15.93 -45.17
N GLY A 286 -32.97 -16.56 -46.34
CA GLY A 286 -33.46 -16.07 -47.62
C GLY A 286 -33.93 -17.23 -48.53
N PRO A 287 -34.67 -16.93 -49.62
CA PRO A 287 -35.17 -17.94 -50.56
C PRO A 287 -34.09 -18.60 -51.44
N GLN A 288 -32.82 -18.19 -51.30
CA GLN A 288 -31.72 -18.60 -52.19
C GLN A 288 -30.99 -19.87 -51.71
N THR A 289 -30.18 -20.47 -52.57
CA THR A 289 -29.41 -21.70 -52.27
C THR A 289 -28.43 -21.49 -51.11
N TYR A 290 -27.63 -20.43 -51.16
CA TYR A 290 -26.73 -20.07 -50.07
C TYR A 290 -26.46 -18.56 -50.07
N VAL A 291 -25.99 -18.08 -48.93
CA VAL A 291 -25.57 -16.69 -48.71
C VAL A 291 -24.09 -16.67 -48.33
N TYR A 292 -23.33 -15.82 -49.03
CA TYR A 292 -21.95 -15.51 -48.70
C TYR A 292 -21.92 -14.22 -47.90
N VAL A 293 -21.27 -14.28 -46.74
CA VAL A 293 -21.19 -13.16 -45.79
C VAL A 293 -19.74 -12.73 -45.69
N VAL A 294 -19.47 -11.46 -45.92
CA VAL A 294 -18.18 -10.83 -45.64
C VAL A 294 -18.40 -9.78 -44.57
N VAL A 295 -17.71 -9.94 -43.45
CA VAL A 295 -17.70 -8.97 -42.35
C VAL A 295 -16.33 -8.34 -42.27
N SER A 296 -16.26 -7.01 -42.30
CA SER A 296 -15.04 -6.28 -42.01
C SER A 296 -15.21 -5.33 -40.84
N TYR A 297 -14.17 -5.26 -39.99
CA TYR A 297 -14.13 -4.38 -38.83
C TYR A 297 -12.68 -4.01 -38.49
N LYS A 298 -12.48 -2.94 -37.71
CA LYS A 298 -11.14 -2.54 -37.27
C LYS A 298 -10.81 -3.10 -35.89
N TYR A 299 -9.63 -3.71 -35.75
CA TYR A 299 -9.07 -4.19 -34.50
C TYR A 299 -7.61 -3.82 -34.32
N SER A 300 -7.30 -3.12 -33.23
CA SER A 300 -5.95 -2.61 -32.92
C SER A 300 -5.27 -1.88 -34.09
N GLY A 301 -6.03 -1.06 -34.83
CA GLY A 301 -5.55 -0.31 -35.99
C GLY A 301 -5.51 -1.09 -37.31
N GLU A 302 -5.70 -2.41 -37.28
CA GLU A 302 -5.74 -3.27 -38.47
C GLU A 302 -7.17 -3.53 -38.94
N GLU A 303 -7.35 -3.72 -40.25
CA GLU A 303 -8.62 -4.19 -40.81
C GLU A 303 -8.69 -5.71 -40.73
N VAL A 304 -9.69 -6.20 -40.03
CA VAL A 304 -10.03 -7.62 -39.96
C VAL A 304 -11.14 -7.89 -40.96
N VAL A 305 -10.91 -8.87 -41.84
CA VAL A 305 -11.94 -9.40 -42.73
C VAL A 305 -12.22 -10.86 -42.36
N TRP A 306 -13.49 -11.17 -42.16
CA TRP A 306 -13.99 -12.52 -41.96
C TRP A 306 -14.97 -12.85 -43.08
N ALA A 307 -14.90 -14.07 -43.62
CA ALA A 307 -15.83 -14.53 -44.63
C ALA A 307 -16.40 -15.89 -44.25
N GLY A 308 -17.70 -16.06 -44.48
CA GLY A 308 -18.43 -17.29 -44.21
C GLY A 308 -19.51 -17.54 -45.25
N ARG A 309 -20.03 -18.77 -45.25
CA ARG A 309 -21.16 -19.17 -46.09
C ARG A 309 -22.19 -19.90 -45.24
N ASP A 310 -23.46 -19.68 -45.55
CA ASP A 310 -24.57 -20.39 -44.95
C ASP A 310 -25.54 -20.87 -46.02
N TYR A 311 -26.10 -22.08 -45.86
CA TYR A 311 -27.04 -22.66 -46.82
C TYR A 311 -28.46 -22.30 -46.39
N GLY A 312 -29.27 -21.84 -47.34
CA GLY A 312 -30.57 -21.20 -47.06
C GLY A 312 -31.53 -22.09 -46.26
N CYS A 313 -32.41 -21.43 -45.49
CA CYS A 313 -33.31 -22.06 -44.51
C CYS A 313 -34.34 -23.04 -45.11
N ASN A 314 -34.53 -23.02 -46.44
CA ASN A 314 -35.44 -23.90 -47.16
C ASN A 314 -34.78 -25.15 -47.76
N GLN A 315 -33.50 -25.40 -47.51
CA GLN A 315 -32.89 -26.67 -47.89
C GLN A 315 -33.11 -27.72 -46.80
N THR A 316 -34.31 -28.31 -46.76
CA THR A 316 -34.41 -29.70 -46.33
C THR A 316 -33.55 -30.50 -47.29
N ARG A 317 -32.36 -30.93 -46.83
CA ARG A 317 -31.60 -31.98 -47.51
C ARG A 317 -32.57 -33.13 -47.77
N ALA A 318 -32.86 -33.36 -49.04
CA ALA A 318 -33.46 -34.61 -49.50
C ALA A 318 -32.51 -35.78 -49.22
#